data_AF-A0A7S0F4T4-F1
#
_entry.id   AF-A0A7S0F4T4-F1
#
_cell.length_a   1.000
_cell.length_b   1.000
_cell.length_c   1.000
_cell.angle_alpha   90.00
_cell.angle_beta   90.00
_cell.angle_gamma   90.00
#
_symmetry.space_group_name_H-M   'P 1'
#
loop_
_entity.id
_entity.type
_entity.pdbx_description
1 polymer ?
#
loop_
_entity_poly.entity_id
_entity_poly.type
_entity_poly.pdbx_seq_one_letter_code
_entity_poly.pdbx_strand_id
1 'polypeptide(L)'
;FSVWRKAAKVYRMAIALKPDNPVSYFNLGNVINQSGHHAEAAPRFLEAKEREPVGSEDWAKATAAAFDLLKLDVCAEVAKPEWWNDEELKALSARVVRAAPDDGLAYQMRAIVLGGQCGGAWAVGPRSAAELMEAATHYERAAAL
;
A
#
# COMPACT_ATOMS: atom_id res chain seq x y z
N PHE A 1 -18.84 0.33 -22.92
CA PHE A 1 -18.68 1.09 -21.67
C PHE A 1 -18.25 0.13 -20.56
N SER A 2 -17.02 0.23 -20.03
CA SER A 2 -16.47 -0.75 -19.08
C SER A 2 -17.09 -0.61 -17.67
N VAL A 3 -17.28 -1.74 -16.97
CA VAL A 3 -17.84 -1.83 -15.61
C VAL A 3 -17.07 -0.94 -14.63
N TRP A 4 -15.74 -0.88 -14.78
CA TRP A 4 -14.85 -0.08 -13.94
C TRP A 4 -15.13 1.42 -13.99
N ARG A 5 -15.45 1.98 -15.16
CA ARG A 5 -15.80 3.42 -15.27
C ARG A 5 -17.08 3.75 -14.52
N LYS A 6 -18.07 2.86 -14.53
CA LYS A 6 -19.31 3.03 -13.77
C LYS A 6 -19.05 2.95 -12.27
N ALA A 7 -18.29 1.95 -11.82
CA ALA A 7 -17.93 1.79 -10.42
C ALA A 7 -17.12 3.00 -9.88
N ALA A 8 -16.13 3.48 -10.64
CA ALA A 8 -15.36 4.66 -10.26
C ALA A 8 -16.24 5.91 -10.12
N LYS A 9 -17.23 6.09 -11.01
CA LYS A 9 -18.20 7.19 -10.88
C LYS A 9 -19.02 7.08 -9.59
N VAL A 10 -19.47 5.88 -9.22
CA VAL A 10 -20.25 5.65 -7.99
C VAL A 10 -19.41 5.98 -6.76
N TYR A 11 -18.17 5.51 -6.67
CA TYR A 11 -17.33 5.82 -5.51
C TYR A 11 -16.93 7.30 -5.43
N ARG A 12 -16.73 7.98 -6.56
CA ARG A 12 -16.55 9.45 -6.55
C ARG A 12 -17.78 10.19 -6.02
N MET A 13 -18.99 9.72 -6.34
CA MET A 13 -20.23 10.27 -5.75
C MET A 13 -20.34 9.96 -4.25
N ALA A 14 -19.94 8.75 -3.82
CA ALA A 14 -19.93 8.38 -2.40
C ALA A 14 -18.98 9.27 -1.59
N ILE A 15 -17.79 9.57 -2.13
CA ILE A 15 -16.82 10.52 -1.56
C ILE A 15 -17.44 11.91 -1.44
N ALA A 16 -18.14 12.40 -2.48
CA ALA A 16 -18.79 13.71 -2.43
C ALA A 16 -19.89 13.79 -1.35
N LEU A 17 -20.56 12.68 -1.04
CA LEU A 17 -21.60 12.61 0.00
C LEU A 17 -21.04 12.41 1.41
N LYS A 18 -19.95 11.65 1.55
CA LYS A 18 -19.31 11.31 2.82
C LYS A 18 -17.78 11.38 2.66
N PRO A 19 -17.18 12.58 2.71
CA PRO A 19 -15.76 12.78 2.43
C PRO A 19 -14.83 12.14 3.46
N ASP A 20 -15.34 11.83 4.66
CA ASP A 20 -14.59 11.22 5.75
C ASP A 20 -14.67 9.69 5.76
N ASN A 21 -15.40 9.07 4.82
CA ASN A 21 -15.56 7.62 4.79
C ASN A 21 -14.38 6.94 4.05
N PRO A 22 -13.43 6.29 4.75
CA PRO A 22 -12.23 5.68 4.14
C PRO A 22 -12.56 4.60 3.11
N VAL A 23 -13.64 3.84 3.32
CA VAL A 23 -14.06 2.73 2.47
C VAL A 23 -14.31 3.18 1.02
N SER A 24 -14.78 4.41 0.81
CA SER A 24 -15.05 4.91 -0.55
C SER A 24 -13.77 5.20 -1.33
N TYR A 25 -12.73 5.69 -0.65
CA TYR A 25 -11.42 5.93 -1.25
C TYR A 25 -10.70 4.61 -1.54
N PHE A 26 -10.71 3.67 -0.58
CA PHE A 26 -10.12 2.35 -0.76
C PHE A 26 -10.73 1.61 -1.96
N ASN A 27 -12.06 1.59 -2.05
CA ASN A 27 -12.76 0.96 -3.16
C ASN A 27 -12.57 1.68 -4.50
N LEU A 28 -12.48 3.02 -4.50
CA LEU A 28 -12.10 3.76 -5.70
C LEU A 28 -10.69 3.37 -6.17
N GLY A 29 -9.73 3.28 -5.23
CA GLY A 29 -8.38 2.77 -5.49
C GLY A 29 -8.40 1.39 -6.13
N ASN A 30 -9.15 0.45 -5.57
CA ASN A 30 -9.31 -0.91 -6.12
C ASN A 30 -9.84 -0.92 -7.56
N VAL A 31 -10.90 -0.15 -7.83
CA VAL A 31 -11.50 -0.08 -9.18
C VAL A 31 -10.53 0.50 -10.21
N ILE A 32 -9.81 1.55 -9.84
CA ILE A 32 -8.83 2.22 -10.70
C ILE A 32 -7.63 1.29 -10.92
N ASN A 33 -7.15 0.62 -9.87
CA ASN A 33 -6.07 -0.35 -9.93
C ASN A 33 -6.41 -1.53 -10.86
N GLN A 34 -7.60 -2.10 -10.73
CA GLN A 34 -8.11 -3.17 -11.60
C GLN A 34 -8.30 -2.71 -13.06
N SER A 35 -8.37 -1.40 -13.30
CA SER A 35 -8.38 -0.82 -14.64
C SER A 35 -6.98 -0.58 -15.21
N GLY A 36 -5.91 -0.94 -14.48
CA GLY A 36 -4.51 -0.71 -14.87
C GLY A 36 -4.00 0.71 -14.64
N HIS A 37 -4.77 1.58 -13.99
CA HIS A 37 -4.42 2.99 -13.80
C HIS A 37 -3.69 3.19 -12.45
N HIS A 38 -2.57 2.50 -12.25
CA HIS A 38 -1.88 2.42 -10.96
C HIS A 38 -1.51 3.79 -10.36
N ALA A 39 -1.03 4.73 -11.19
CA ALA A 39 -0.68 6.08 -10.75
C ALA A 39 -1.88 6.89 -10.23
N GLU A 40 -3.09 6.67 -10.76
CA GLU A 40 -4.31 7.31 -10.23
C GLU A 40 -4.83 6.58 -8.98
N ALA A 41 -4.54 5.28 -8.83
CA ALA A 41 -5.02 4.46 -7.72
C ALA A 41 -4.22 4.69 -6.43
N ALA A 42 -2.89 4.81 -6.52
CA ALA A 42 -2.01 5.03 -5.37
C ALA A 42 -2.49 6.15 -4.41
N PRO A 43 -2.81 7.38 -4.88
CA PRO A 43 -3.29 8.43 -3.99
C PRO A 43 -4.63 8.10 -3.31
N ARG A 44 -5.50 7.29 -3.93
CA ARG A 44 -6.77 6.89 -3.32
C ARG A 44 -6.55 5.98 -2.10
N PHE A 45 -5.55 5.10 -2.16
CA PHE A 45 -5.18 4.28 -1.00
C PHE A 45 -4.53 5.11 0.11
N LEU A 46 -3.75 6.14 -0.24
CA LEU A 46 -3.24 7.10 0.74
C LEU A 46 -4.37 7.86 1.44
N GLU A 47 -5.36 8.36 0.68
CA GLU A 47 -6.52 9.04 1.24
C GLU A 47 -7.35 8.12 2.15
N ALA A 48 -7.47 6.83 1.81
CA ALA A 48 -8.09 5.83 2.69
C ALA A 48 -7.31 5.67 3.98
N LYS A 49 -5.99 5.45 3.91
CA LYS A 49 -5.10 5.30 5.07
C LYS A 49 -5.22 6.49 6.04
N GLU A 50 -5.27 7.71 5.52
CA GLU A 50 -5.36 8.94 6.34
C GLU A 50 -6.68 9.07 7.12
N ARG A 51 -7.73 8.39 6.68
CA ARG A 51 -9.07 8.41 7.29
C ARG A 51 -9.34 7.21 8.19
N GLU A 52 -8.42 6.25 8.25
CA GLU A 52 -8.52 5.08 9.11
C GLU A 52 -7.78 5.29 10.43
N PRO A 53 -8.28 4.73 11.55
CA PRO A 53 -7.54 4.70 12.80
C PRO A 53 -6.21 3.97 12.63
N VAL A 54 -5.11 4.64 12.96
CA VAL A 54 -3.77 4.07 12.82
C VAL A 54 -3.64 2.79 13.67
N GLY A 55 -3.29 1.68 13.02
CA GLY A 55 -3.20 0.36 13.64
C GLY A 55 -4.45 -0.51 13.49
N SER A 56 -5.52 0.00 12.87
CA SER A 56 -6.61 -0.85 12.40
C SER A 56 -6.17 -1.74 11.23
N GLU A 57 -6.90 -2.82 11.00
CA GLU A 57 -6.67 -3.71 9.87
C GLU A 57 -6.85 -2.97 8.53
N ASP A 58 -7.88 -2.13 8.42
CA ASP A 58 -8.15 -1.35 7.21
C ASP A 58 -7.08 -0.28 6.93
N TRP A 59 -6.55 0.36 7.98
CA TRP A 59 -5.37 1.23 7.87
C TRP A 59 -4.16 0.48 7.31
N ALA A 60 -3.92 -0.74 7.80
CA ALA A 60 -2.80 -1.56 7.38
C ALA A 60 -2.94 -2.00 5.91
N LYS A 61 -4.13 -2.46 5.52
CA LYS A 61 -4.45 -2.83 4.13
C LYS A 61 -4.31 -1.65 3.17
N ALA A 62 -4.85 -0.48 3.52
CA ALA A 62 -4.70 0.74 2.72
C ALA A 62 -3.22 1.16 2.60
N THR A 63 -2.46 1.04 3.69
CA THR A 63 -1.02 1.33 3.69
C THR A 63 -0.25 0.38 2.78
N ALA A 64 -0.50 -0.94 2.88
CA ALA A 64 0.17 -1.95 2.07
C ALA A 64 -0.18 -1.78 0.58
N ALA A 65 -1.45 -1.53 0.25
CA ALA A 65 -1.89 -1.28 -1.13
C ALA A 65 -1.27 0.01 -1.72
N ALA A 66 -1.20 1.09 -0.94
CA ALA A 66 -0.53 2.31 -1.36
C ALA A 66 0.96 2.05 -1.62
N PHE A 67 1.65 1.35 -0.72
CA PHE A 67 3.05 0.98 -0.90
C PHE A 67 3.26 0.13 -2.16
N ASP A 68 2.43 -0.89 -2.36
CA ASP A 68 2.57 -1.81 -3.49
C ASP A 68 2.48 -1.11 -4.84
N LEU A 69 1.64 -0.07 -4.96
CA LEU A 69 1.58 0.74 -6.17
C LEU A 69 2.69 1.79 -6.25
N LEU A 70 3.01 2.46 -5.13
CA LEU A 70 4.01 3.53 -5.13
C LEU A 70 5.42 3.04 -5.46
N LYS A 71 5.73 1.76 -5.22
CA LYS A 71 7.02 1.16 -5.62
C LYS A 71 7.15 0.93 -7.13
N LEU A 72 6.07 0.99 -7.90
CA LEU A 72 6.11 0.73 -9.34
C LEU A 72 6.68 1.94 -10.09
N ASP A 73 7.46 1.70 -11.15
CA ASP A 73 8.03 2.76 -11.99
C ASP A 73 6.96 3.66 -12.61
N VAL A 74 5.79 3.11 -12.96
CA VAL A 74 4.64 3.88 -13.47
C VAL A 74 4.14 4.93 -12.47
N CYS A 75 4.47 4.77 -11.18
CA CYS A 75 4.13 5.69 -10.11
C CYS A 75 5.33 6.56 -9.69
N ALA A 76 6.41 6.65 -10.47
CA ALA A 76 7.59 7.46 -10.14
C ALA A 76 7.23 8.94 -9.92
N GLU A 77 6.34 9.48 -10.76
CA GLU A 77 5.86 10.88 -10.68
C GLU A 77 4.75 11.09 -9.64
N VAL A 78 4.26 10.03 -9.00
CA VAL A 78 3.29 10.18 -7.90
C VAL A 78 4.04 10.69 -6.69
N ALA A 79 3.55 11.80 -6.13
CA ALA A 79 4.11 12.41 -4.92
C ALA A 79 4.26 11.36 -3.81
N LYS A 80 5.50 11.19 -3.35
CA LYS A 80 5.80 10.26 -2.27
C LYS A 80 5.48 10.92 -0.93
N PRO A 81 4.78 10.22 -0.02
CA PRO A 81 4.57 10.72 1.33
C PRO A 81 5.89 10.92 2.08
N GLU A 82 5.88 11.73 3.14
CA GLU A 82 7.07 12.02 3.95
C GLU A 82 7.75 10.74 4.46
N TRP A 83 6.95 9.73 4.82
CA TRP A 83 7.42 8.43 5.29
C TRP A 83 8.08 7.53 4.23
N TRP A 84 8.18 7.97 2.97
CA TRP A 84 8.75 7.20 1.87
C TRP A 84 10.29 7.24 1.86
N ASN A 85 10.89 6.80 2.96
CA ASN A 85 12.32 6.62 3.11
C ASN A 85 12.61 5.31 3.85
N ASP A 86 13.86 4.87 3.82
CA ASP A 86 14.24 3.53 4.26
C ASP A 86 13.90 3.23 5.73
N GLU A 87 14.18 4.17 6.62
CA GLU A 87 13.98 4.02 8.05
C GLU A 87 12.49 3.96 8.39
N GLU A 88 11.72 4.91 7.86
CA GLU A 88 10.28 4.99 8.14
C GLU A 88 9.50 3.86 7.48
N LEU A 89 9.92 3.39 6.30
CA LEU A 89 9.35 2.21 5.66
C LEU A 89 9.59 0.94 6.50
N LYS A 90 10.77 0.78 7.11
CA LYS A 90 11.04 -0.34 8.04
C LYS A 90 10.12 -0.26 9.26
N ALA A 91 9.99 0.91 9.89
CA ALA A 91 9.10 1.05 11.05
C ALA A 91 7.62 0.84 10.67
N LEU A 92 7.18 1.40 9.55
CA LEU A 92 5.80 1.34 9.07
C LEU A 92 5.41 -0.10 8.69
N SER A 93 6.24 -0.79 7.91
CA SER A 93 5.96 -2.18 7.50
C SER A 93 5.81 -3.14 8.69
N ALA A 94 6.58 -2.93 9.77
CA ALA A 94 6.43 -3.72 10.99
C ALA A 94 5.07 -3.46 11.68
N ARG A 95 4.57 -2.22 11.66
CA ARG A 95 3.24 -1.86 12.21
C ARG A 95 2.11 -2.44 11.36
N VAL A 96 2.28 -2.41 10.05
CA VAL A 96 1.31 -2.96 9.08
C VAL A 96 1.11 -4.46 9.31
N VAL A 97 2.19 -5.26 9.42
CA VAL A 97 2.09 -6.69 9.73
C VAL A 97 1.40 -6.96 11.07
N ARG A 98 1.68 -6.16 12.12
CA ARG A 98 1.00 -6.32 13.42
C ARG A 98 -0.50 -6.02 13.36
N ALA A 99 -0.89 -5.05 12.55
CA ALA A 99 -2.28 -4.61 12.42
C ALA A 99 -3.12 -5.50 11.48
N ALA A 100 -2.48 -6.20 10.54
CA ALA A 100 -3.13 -7.15 9.63
C ALA A 100 -2.33 -8.46 9.51
N PRO A 101 -2.35 -9.33 10.55
CA PRO A 101 -1.55 -10.56 10.59
C PRO A 101 -2.02 -11.69 9.66
N ASP A 102 -3.17 -11.49 9.00
CA ASP A 102 -3.75 -12.42 8.03
C ASP A 102 -3.79 -11.85 6.61
N ASP A 103 -3.10 -10.72 6.36
CA ASP A 103 -3.06 -10.06 5.06
C ASP A 103 -1.73 -10.31 4.33
N GLY A 104 -1.78 -10.97 3.16
CA GLY A 104 -0.59 -11.30 2.38
C GLY A 104 0.19 -10.06 1.90
N LEU A 105 -0.51 -8.96 1.56
CA LEU A 105 0.15 -7.72 1.12
C LEU A 105 0.92 -7.04 2.27
N ALA A 106 0.43 -7.14 3.51
CA ALA A 106 1.16 -6.67 4.69
C ALA A 106 2.52 -7.36 4.83
N TYR A 107 2.54 -8.70 4.68
CA TYR A 107 3.78 -9.48 4.70
C TYR A 107 4.68 -9.19 3.50
N GLN A 108 4.11 -9.06 2.31
CA GLN A 108 4.86 -8.70 1.10
C GLN A 108 5.52 -7.33 1.22
N MET A 109 4.81 -6.33 1.76
CA MET A 109 5.38 -5.01 2.05
C MET A 109 6.60 -5.13 2.97
N ARG A 110 6.49 -5.87 4.08
CA ARG A 110 7.59 -6.06 5.04
C ARG A 110 8.78 -6.76 4.40
N ALA A 111 8.53 -7.82 3.64
CA ALA A 111 9.57 -8.57 2.94
C ALA A 111 10.34 -7.70 1.95
N ILE A 112 9.63 -6.93 1.12
CA ILE A 112 10.23 -6.02 0.13
C ILE A 112 11.08 -4.94 0.81
N VAL A 113 10.55 -4.32 1.87
CA VAL A 113 11.25 -3.26 2.60
C VAL A 113 12.55 -3.80 3.22
N LEU A 114 12.50 -4.94 3.90
CA LEU A 114 13.68 -5.54 4.51
C LEU A 114 14.66 -6.11 3.48
N GLY A 115 14.17 -6.62 2.36
CA GLY A 115 15.01 -7.08 1.26
C GLY A 115 15.66 -5.94 0.47
N GLY A 116 15.15 -4.72 0.57
CA GLY A 116 15.60 -3.58 -0.25
C GLY A 116 15.28 -3.74 -1.74
N GLN A 117 14.38 -4.65 -2.10
CA GLN A 117 14.03 -5.00 -3.48
C GLN A 117 13.03 -3.98 -4.05
N CYS A 118 13.54 -2.80 -4.40
CA CYS A 118 12.69 -1.66 -4.77
C CYS A 118 12.87 -1.12 -6.19
N GLY A 119 13.82 -1.65 -6.97
CA GLY A 119 14.10 -1.13 -8.32
C GLY A 119 14.54 0.33 -8.36
N GLY A 120 14.93 0.93 -7.22
CA GLY A 120 15.23 2.36 -7.10
C GLY A 120 14.04 3.22 -6.66
N ALA A 121 12.91 2.62 -6.28
CA ALA A 121 11.72 3.36 -5.84
C ALA A 121 11.94 4.21 -4.57
N TRP A 122 12.96 3.91 -3.76
CA TRP A 122 13.48 4.78 -2.72
C TRP A 122 14.98 4.52 -2.48
N ALA A 123 15.65 5.39 -1.72
CA ALA A 123 17.04 5.22 -1.35
C ALA A 123 17.19 4.11 -0.28
N VAL A 124 17.70 2.95 -0.67
CA VAL A 124 17.89 1.78 0.20
C VAL A 124 19.24 1.84 0.92
N GLY A 125 19.21 1.83 2.25
CA GLY A 125 20.41 1.65 3.08
C GLY A 125 20.92 0.20 3.09
N PRO A 126 22.08 -0.07 3.70
CA PRO A 126 22.59 -1.44 3.82
C PRO A 126 21.60 -2.36 4.54
N ARG A 127 21.60 -3.64 4.17
CA ARG A 127 20.80 -4.69 4.81
C ARG A 127 21.70 -5.64 5.58
N SER A 128 21.36 -5.88 6.83
CA SER A 128 21.99 -6.92 7.65
C SER A 128 21.52 -8.32 7.21
N ALA A 129 22.31 -9.34 7.54
CA ALA A 129 21.90 -10.73 7.31
C ALA A 129 20.57 -11.06 8.02
N ALA A 130 20.36 -10.50 9.22
CA ALA A 130 19.12 -10.70 9.98
C ALA A 130 17.90 -10.12 9.24
N GLU A 131 18.01 -8.91 8.67
CA GLU A 131 16.93 -8.31 7.88
C GLU A 131 16.63 -9.13 6.62
N LEU A 132 17.65 -9.63 5.93
CA LEU A 132 17.45 -10.46 4.73
C LEU A 132 16.81 -11.81 5.06
N MET A 133 17.19 -12.44 6.18
CA MET A 133 16.54 -13.66 6.66
C MET A 133 15.09 -13.41 7.06
N GLU A 134 14.81 -12.32 7.79
CA GLU A 134 13.45 -11.93 8.16
C GLU A 134 12.61 -11.66 6.89
N ALA A 135 13.18 -11.00 5.89
CA ALA A 135 12.52 -10.77 4.60
C ALA A 135 12.09 -12.09 3.94
N ALA A 136 12.96 -13.11 3.92
CA ALA A 136 12.64 -14.42 3.37
C ALA A 136 11.47 -15.09 4.09
N THR A 137 11.45 -15.07 5.43
CA THR A 137 10.33 -15.60 6.22
C THR A 137 9.01 -14.89 5.92
N HIS A 138 9.03 -13.56 5.74
CA HIS A 138 7.82 -12.82 5.38
C HIS A 138 7.35 -13.10 3.95
N TYR A 139 8.26 -13.39 3.00
CA TYR A 139 7.86 -13.86 1.67
C TYR A 139 7.16 -15.21 1.71
N GLU A 140 7.67 -16.17 2.49
CA GLU A 140 7.04 -17.47 2.68
C GLU A 140 5.64 -17.31 3.30
N ARG A 141 5.51 -16.43 4.31
CA ARG A 141 4.23 -16.14 4.94
C ARG A 141 3.24 -15.49 3.98
N ALA A 142 3.69 -14.53 3.17
CA ALA A 142 2.86 -13.90 2.15
C ALA A 142 2.35 -14.89 1.09
N ALA A 143 3.16 -15.90 0.74
CA ALA A 143 2.77 -16.94 -0.23
C ALA A 143 1.82 -18.01 0.36
N ALA A 144 1.74 -18.12 1.69
CA ALA A 144 0.90 -19.09 2.38
C ALA A 144 -0.51 -18.55 2.71
N LEU A 145 -0.74 -17.25 2.54
CA LEU A 145 -2.02 -16.56 2.73
C LEU A 145 -2.70 -16.33 1.38
#